data_AF-A0A0K8UPC2-F1
#
_entry.id   AF-A0A0K8UPC2-F1
#
_cell.length_a   1.000
_cell.length_b   1.000
_cell.length_c   1.000
_cell.angle_alpha   90.00
_cell.angle_beta   90.00
_cell.angle_gamma   90.00
#
_symmetry.space_group_name_H-M   'P 1'
#
loop_
_entity.id
_entity.type
_entity.pdbx_description
1 polymer ?
#
loop_
_entity_poly.entity_id
_entity_poly.type
_entity_poly.pdbx_seq_one_letter_code
_entity_poly.pdbx_strand_id
1 'polypeptide(L)'
;MSCSAEHLKYLKESISSCFLPALKEDLDNVPLNSEHFGSYRNALEIQLPILYDLLQQNRHWIFGGEDQESYEVFANVIILLCEINAAPTIYRLSNENIQRNANSILRERTPINISDVANIVFEFYQNKFKKDVWKKELGSLHGFVRYLELQYSSQTLPRRWVNFCLSVGLTVRESHEPTCKRIGIFIFAVILKSGNFAYIQEQNIHGVIYESAIKDIDFIDCAEAAADVWECLRKCLNFCKELSSFNWCQLDDLMEKAIKNVTMASNSQISLCNLQQVSKMAAYFAINQQEIEACCEAGLNIPSSIERCRNICATNNSYTIFRWAKSILTMLNVESYKLMQEKEISQKFLLEMHKCYLICILPIDLQIIAPHLISFLNKFTSVLMEVIITHKLDFEIIQIVRTILDTFKYQLQHSPYTHESANFGKLNNALEKILNHKIFVQNK
;
A
#
# COMPACT_ATOMS: atom_id res chain seq x y z
N MET A 1 21.96 -42.11 -2.21
CA MET A 1 21.23 -42.94 -3.19
C MET A 1 21.12 -42.13 -4.46
N SER A 2 21.72 -42.58 -5.57
CA SER A 2 21.70 -41.85 -6.85
C SER A 2 20.34 -42.00 -7.54
N CYS A 3 19.70 -40.90 -7.91
CA CYS A 3 18.57 -40.92 -8.84
C CYS A 3 19.08 -41.48 -10.19
N SER A 4 18.35 -42.40 -10.84
CA SER A 4 18.81 -42.89 -12.15
C SER A 4 18.70 -41.76 -13.19
N ALA A 5 19.61 -41.75 -14.18
CA ALA A 5 19.68 -40.67 -15.17
C ALA A 5 18.35 -40.45 -15.94
N GLU A 6 17.57 -41.51 -16.16
CA GLU A 6 16.25 -41.44 -16.79
C GLU A 6 15.20 -40.78 -15.88
N HIS A 7 15.18 -41.10 -14.58
CA HIS A 7 14.29 -40.46 -13.62
C HIS A 7 14.63 -38.97 -13.44
N LEU A 8 15.92 -38.63 -13.44
CA LEU A 8 16.36 -37.24 -13.38
C LEU A 8 15.93 -36.45 -14.60
N LYS A 9 16.10 -37.02 -15.80
CA LYS A 9 15.66 -36.39 -17.05
C LYS A 9 14.15 -36.16 -17.04
N TYR A 10 13.38 -37.17 -16.63
CA TYR A 10 11.93 -37.05 -16.50
C TYR A 10 11.51 -35.97 -15.49
N LEU A 11 12.19 -35.87 -14.34
CA LEU A 11 11.93 -34.83 -13.35
C LEU A 11 12.23 -33.42 -13.90
N LYS A 12 13.38 -33.23 -14.56
CA LYS A 12 13.77 -31.95 -15.17
C LYS A 12 12.78 -31.54 -16.27
N GLU A 13 12.33 -32.48 -17.10
CA GLU A 13 11.29 -32.25 -18.11
C GLU A 13 9.94 -31.90 -17.49
N SER A 14 9.54 -32.60 -16.41
CA SER A 14 8.30 -32.33 -15.68
C SER A 14 8.28 -30.92 -15.10
N ILE A 15 9.37 -30.51 -14.44
CA ILE A 15 9.55 -29.14 -13.92
C ILE A 15 9.46 -28.12 -15.07
N SER A 16 10.20 -28.36 -16.16
CA SER A 16 10.25 -27.46 -17.31
C SER A 16 8.88 -27.27 -17.96
N SER A 17 8.08 -28.33 -18.04
CA SER A 17 6.74 -28.29 -18.63
C SER A 17 5.70 -27.50 -17.80
N CYS A 18 6.01 -27.25 -16.52
CA CYS A 18 5.13 -26.53 -15.61
C CYS A 18 5.38 -25.01 -15.59
N PHE A 19 6.45 -24.50 -16.21
CA PHE A 19 6.65 -23.06 -16.31
C PHE A 19 5.67 -22.43 -17.29
N LEU A 20 5.27 -21.20 -17.02
CA LEU A 20 4.49 -20.40 -17.94
C LEU A 20 5.34 -20.14 -19.19
N PRO A 21 4.88 -20.55 -20.39
CA PRO A 21 5.61 -20.30 -21.61
C PRO A 21 5.79 -18.80 -21.87
N ALA A 22 6.90 -18.45 -22.52
CA ALA A 22 7.10 -17.08 -22.98
C ALA A 22 5.95 -16.65 -23.89
N LEU A 23 5.51 -15.40 -23.72
CA LEU A 23 4.47 -14.81 -24.55
C LEU A 23 4.94 -14.73 -26.01
N LYS A 24 4.00 -14.92 -26.94
CA LYS A 24 4.30 -14.79 -28.38
C LYS A 24 4.63 -13.35 -28.73
N GLU A 25 3.88 -12.41 -28.15
CA GLU A 25 3.99 -10.97 -28.32
C GLU A 25 4.43 -10.31 -27.02
N ASP A 26 5.05 -9.14 -27.14
CA ASP A 26 5.53 -8.37 -25.99
C ASP A 26 4.36 -7.78 -25.18
N LEU A 27 4.56 -7.63 -23.88
CA LEU A 27 3.57 -7.06 -22.94
C LEU A 27 3.06 -5.66 -23.31
N ASP A 28 3.81 -4.90 -24.11
CA ASP A 28 3.40 -3.55 -24.54
C ASP A 28 2.46 -3.57 -25.77
N ASN A 29 2.33 -4.72 -26.47
CA ASN A 29 1.60 -4.78 -27.73
C ASN A 29 0.14 -5.23 -27.58
N VAL A 30 -0.15 -6.12 -26.62
CA VAL A 30 -1.47 -6.74 -26.47
C VAL A 30 -1.91 -6.77 -25.01
N PRO A 31 -3.12 -6.26 -24.69
CA PRO A 31 -3.67 -6.37 -23.35
C PRO A 31 -3.91 -7.83 -23.00
N LEU A 32 -3.39 -8.24 -21.83
CA LEU A 32 -3.52 -9.62 -21.38
C LEU A 32 -4.85 -9.85 -20.66
N ASN A 33 -5.48 -10.99 -20.95
CA ASN A 33 -6.67 -11.46 -20.26
C ASN A 33 -6.42 -12.86 -19.67
N SER A 34 -7.04 -13.12 -18.51
CA SER A 34 -7.07 -14.43 -17.84
C SER A 34 -7.51 -15.57 -18.77
N GLU A 35 -8.41 -15.32 -19.72
CA GLU A 35 -8.89 -16.33 -20.67
C GLU A 35 -7.77 -16.88 -21.57
N HIS A 36 -6.75 -16.06 -21.89
CA HIS A 36 -5.61 -16.48 -22.71
C HIS A 36 -4.78 -17.62 -22.08
N PHE A 37 -4.93 -17.85 -20.77
CA PHE A 37 -4.16 -18.82 -20.00
C PHE A 37 -4.95 -20.10 -19.65
N GLY A 38 -6.15 -20.29 -20.22
CA GLY A 38 -7.01 -21.45 -19.93
C GLY A 38 -6.34 -22.81 -20.17
N SER A 39 -5.70 -23.00 -21.34
CA SER A 39 -5.01 -24.25 -21.67
C SER A 39 -3.83 -24.53 -20.73
N TYR A 40 -3.08 -23.48 -20.35
CA TYR A 40 -1.97 -23.59 -19.40
C TYR A 40 -2.47 -24.04 -18.01
N ARG A 41 -3.53 -23.42 -17.50
CA ARG A 41 -4.13 -23.80 -16.20
C ARG A 41 -4.58 -25.25 -16.18
N ASN A 42 -5.29 -25.69 -17.23
CA ASN A 42 -5.79 -27.06 -17.31
C ASN A 42 -4.64 -28.09 -17.34
N ALA A 43 -3.54 -27.77 -18.05
CA ALA A 43 -2.36 -28.62 -18.06
C ALA A 43 -1.70 -28.69 -16.67
N LEU A 44 -1.53 -27.56 -16.00
CA LEU A 44 -0.94 -27.50 -14.66
C LEU A 44 -1.77 -28.25 -13.59
N GLU A 45 -3.09 -28.19 -13.66
CA GLU A 45 -3.95 -28.91 -12.71
C GLU A 45 -3.75 -30.43 -12.76
N ILE A 46 -3.27 -30.96 -13.90
CA ILE A 46 -2.93 -32.37 -14.09
C ILE A 46 -1.46 -32.63 -13.74
N GLN A 47 -0.54 -31.78 -14.19
CA GLN A 47 0.90 -32.02 -14.07
C GLN A 47 1.45 -31.74 -12.66
N LEU A 48 0.92 -30.74 -11.94
CA LEU A 48 1.44 -30.36 -10.63
C LEU A 48 1.27 -31.44 -9.56
N PRO A 49 0.14 -32.15 -9.44
CA PRO A 49 0.03 -33.29 -8.53
C PRO A 49 1.11 -34.35 -8.78
N ILE A 50 1.35 -34.70 -10.05
CA ILE A 50 2.38 -35.67 -10.44
C ILE A 50 3.77 -35.16 -10.04
N LEU A 51 4.05 -33.89 -10.32
CA LEU A 51 5.31 -33.26 -9.92
C LEU A 51 5.49 -33.29 -8.40
N TYR A 52 4.46 -33.00 -7.61
CA TYR A 52 4.55 -33.02 -6.15
C TYR A 52 4.86 -34.41 -5.60
N ASP A 53 4.25 -35.46 -6.16
CA ASP A 53 4.56 -36.84 -5.80
C ASP A 53 6.03 -37.17 -6.11
N LEU A 54 6.53 -36.75 -7.28
CA LEU A 54 7.94 -36.94 -7.66
C LEU A 54 8.90 -36.19 -6.74
N LEU A 55 8.56 -34.94 -6.37
CA LEU A 55 9.34 -34.14 -5.42
C LEU A 55 9.37 -34.79 -4.04
N GLN A 56 8.27 -35.39 -3.61
CA GLN A 56 8.20 -36.10 -2.33
C GLN A 56 9.05 -37.38 -2.35
N GLN A 57 8.98 -38.17 -3.42
CA GLN A 57 9.78 -39.39 -3.59
C GLN A 57 11.29 -39.10 -3.61
N ASN A 58 11.69 -37.98 -4.22
CA ASN A 58 13.10 -37.60 -4.38
C ASN A 58 13.58 -36.54 -3.36
N ARG A 59 12.79 -36.25 -2.32
CA ARG A 59 13.00 -35.12 -1.40
C ARG A 59 14.41 -35.07 -0.80
N HIS A 60 14.92 -36.22 -0.37
CA HIS A 60 16.25 -36.30 0.27
C HIS A 60 17.38 -35.94 -0.68
N TRP A 61 17.28 -36.33 -1.95
CA TRP A 61 18.29 -36.02 -2.95
C TRP A 61 18.18 -34.56 -3.42
N ILE A 62 16.96 -34.06 -3.70
CA ILE A 62 16.76 -32.69 -4.20
C ILE A 62 17.18 -31.64 -3.16
N PHE A 63 16.73 -31.81 -1.91
CA PHE A 63 16.90 -30.77 -0.87
C PHE A 63 18.04 -31.05 0.11
N GLY A 64 18.67 -32.22 0.03
CA GLY A 64 19.79 -32.63 0.90
C GLY A 64 21.02 -33.12 0.13
N GLY A 65 20.97 -33.15 -1.21
CA GLY A 65 22.14 -33.40 -2.04
C GLY A 65 23.14 -32.26 -1.98
N GLU A 66 24.41 -32.59 -2.21
CA GLU A 66 25.52 -31.64 -2.27
C GLU A 66 26.19 -31.62 -3.66
N ASP A 67 25.54 -32.23 -4.65
CA ASP A 67 26.02 -32.28 -6.03
C ASP A 67 25.37 -31.19 -6.90
N GLN A 68 26.07 -30.77 -7.96
CA GLN A 68 25.63 -29.70 -8.85
C GLN A 68 24.24 -29.96 -9.47
N GLU A 69 23.93 -31.22 -9.82
CA GLU A 69 22.64 -31.54 -10.44
C GLU A 69 21.50 -31.40 -9.43
N SER A 70 21.71 -31.79 -8.17
CA SER A 70 20.75 -31.59 -7.09
C SER A 70 20.48 -30.10 -6.84
N TYR A 71 21.52 -29.26 -6.89
CA TYR A 71 21.39 -27.80 -6.73
C TYR A 71 20.63 -27.15 -7.88
N GLU A 72 20.87 -27.58 -9.13
CA GLU A 72 20.09 -27.13 -10.29
C GLU A 72 18.61 -27.48 -10.17
N VAL A 73 18.30 -28.73 -9.80
CA VAL A 73 16.92 -29.17 -9.63
C VAL A 73 16.26 -28.40 -8.49
N PHE A 74 16.94 -28.22 -7.36
CA PHE A 74 16.42 -27.45 -6.24
C PHE A 74 16.11 -26.00 -6.66
N ALA A 75 17.05 -25.32 -7.31
CA ALA A 75 16.84 -23.96 -7.81
C ALA A 75 15.61 -23.86 -8.73
N ASN A 76 15.51 -24.75 -9.73
CA ASN A 76 14.39 -24.75 -10.67
C ASN A 76 13.04 -25.03 -9.99
N VAL A 77 13.01 -25.91 -8.99
CA VAL A 77 11.80 -26.16 -8.19
C VAL A 77 11.39 -24.90 -7.43
N ILE A 78 12.32 -24.18 -6.79
CA ILE A 78 11.98 -22.94 -6.08
C ILE A 78 11.44 -21.88 -7.04
N ILE A 79 12.09 -21.68 -8.19
CA ILE A 79 11.65 -20.69 -9.18
C ILE A 79 10.23 -21.02 -9.66
N LEU A 80 9.97 -22.28 -10.01
CA LEU A 80 8.66 -22.74 -10.45
C LEU A 80 7.59 -22.52 -9.37
N LEU A 81 7.85 -22.95 -8.13
CA LEU A 81 6.90 -22.80 -7.04
C LEU A 81 6.65 -21.33 -6.68
N CYS A 82 7.64 -20.45 -6.86
CA CYS A 82 7.45 -19.00 -6.72
C CYS A 82 6.51 -18.45 -7.80
N GLU A 83 6.67 -18.89 -9.06
CA GLU A 83 5.81 -18.48 -10.16
C GLU A 83 4.35 -18.93 -9.96
N ILE A 84 4.13 -20.20 -9.61
CA ILE A 84 2.79 -20.76 -9.37
C ILE A 84 2.07 -20.04 -8.24
N ASN A 85 2.81 -19.61 -7.22
CA ASN A 85 2.27 -18.97 -6.03
C ASN A 85 2.32 -17.45 -6.04
N ALA A 86 2.79 -16.85 -7.14
CA ALA A 86 2.76 -15.41 -7.26
C ALA A 86 1.31 -14.92 -7.31
N ALA A 87 1.01 -13.90 -6.50
CA ALA A 87 -0.31 -13.32 -6.41
C ALA A 87 -0.20 -11.79 -6.19
N PRO A 88 -1.03 -10.98 -6.87
CA PRO A 88 -2.05 -11.37 -7.85
C PRO A 88 -1.45 -11.66 -9.25
N THR A 89 -1.98 -12.68 -9.94
CA THR A 89 -1.63 -13.04 -11.32
C THR A 89 -2.87 -13.38 -12.13
N ILE A 90 -2.87 -13.04 -13.43
CA ILE A 90 -3.99 -13.34 -14.35
C ILE A 90 -4.06 -14.82 -14.76
N TYR A 91 -2.96 -15.55 -14.61
CA TYR A 91 -2.85 -16.98 -14.92
C TYR A 91 -2.97 -17.87 -13.68
N ARG A 92 -3.42 -17.32 -12.55
CA ARG A 92 -3.60 -18.05 -11.28
C ARG A 92 -4.46 -19.30 -11.46
N LEU A 93 -4.04 -20.42 -10.86
CA LEU A 93 -4.80 -21.67 -10.84
C LEU A 93 -6.11 -21.53 -10.07
N SER A 94 -7.15 -22.24 -10.52
CA SER A 94 -8.47 -22.27 -9.89
C SER A 94 -8.46 -23.14 -8.62
N ASN A 95 -7.69 -24.22 -8.62
CA ASN A 95 -7.60 -25.16 -7.51
C ASN A 95 -6.66 -24.65 -6.39
N GLU A 96 -7.25 -24.13 -5.31
CA GLU A 96 -6.51 -23.63 -4.15
C GLU A 96 -5.66 -24.70 -3.44
N ASN A 97 -6.05 -25.98 -3.47
CA ASN A 97 -5.30 -27.03 -2.78
C ASN A 97 -3.93 -27.26 -3.42
N ILE A 98 -3.85 -27.19 -4.75
CA ILE A 98 -2.58 -27.30 -5.50
C ILE A 98 -1.64 -26.14 -5.15
N GLN A 99 -2.17 -24.92 -5.03
CA GLN A 99 -1.40 -23.74 -4.59
C GLN A 99 -0.93 -23.86 -3.14
N ARG A 100 -1.79 -24.37 -2.24
CA ARG A 100 -1.42 -24.59 -0.84
C ARG A 100 -0.27 -25.58 -0.71
N ASN A 101 -0.27 -26.67 -1.48
CA ASN A 101 0.81 -27.65 -1.51
C ASN A 101 2.13 -27.02 -2.00
N ALA A 102 2.09 -26.29 -3.12
CA ALA A 102 3.26 -25.52 -3.59
C ALA A 102 3.79 -24.58 -2.50
N ASN A 103 2.89 -23.86 -1.81
CA ASN A 103 3.27 -22.88 -0.78
C ASN A 103 3.88 -23.55 0.45
N SER A 104 3.40 -24.74 0.81
CA SER A 104 3.96 -25.53 1.90
C SER A 104 5.41 -25.90 1.60
N ILE A 105 5.67 -26.47 0.41
CA ILE A 105 7.02 -26.86 0.01
C ILE A 105 7.94 -25.63 -0.02
N LEU A 106 7.46 -24.53 -0.61
CA LEU A 106 8.21 -23.28 -0.73
C LEU A 106 8.60 -22.70 0.63
N ARG A 107 7.67 -22.66 1.59
CA ARG A 107 7.92 -22.15 2.95
C ARG A 107 8.87 -23.01 3.77
N GLU A 108 8.90 -24.33 3.54
CA GLU A 108 9.88 -25.20 4.20
C GLU A 108 11.32 -24.96 3.74
N ARG A 109 11.49 -24.40 2.53
CA ARG A 109 12.78 -24.30 1.84
C ARG A 109 13.29 -22.87 1.67
N THR A 110 12.48 -21.90 2.07
CA THR A 110 12.86 -20.48 2.07
C THR A 110 12.98 -19.99 3.52
N PRO A 111 14.04 -19.22 3.85
CA PRO A 111 15.10 -18.76 2.96
C PRO A 111 16.09 -19.86 2.55
N ILE A 112 16.57 -19.77 1.31
CA ILE A 112 17.65 -20.62 0.78
C ILE A 112 18.96 -20.17 1.44
N ASN A 113 19.61 -21.09 2.16
CA ASN A 113 20.90 -20.84 2.81
C ASN A 113 22.10 -21.46 2.05
N ILE A 114 21.86 -22.15 0.94
CA ILE A 114 22.89 -22.77 0.10
C ILE A 114 23.32 -21.76 -0.98
N SER A 115 24.58 -21.33 -0.94
CA SER A 115 25.09 -20.28 -1.83
C SER A 115 25.01 -20.66 -3.30
N ASP A 116 25.31 -21.91 -3.66
CA ASP A 116 25.31 -22.35 -5.05
C ASP A 116 23.89 -22.35 -5.63
N VAL A 117 22.90 -22.83 -4.87
CA VAL A 117 21.48 -22.75 -5.26
C VAL A 117 21.05 -21.29 -5.42
N ALA A 118 21.42 -20.41 -4.48
CA ALA A 118 21.11 -18.98 -4.56
C ALA A 118 21.76 -18.31 -5.79
N ASN A 119 22.98 -18.71 -6.16
CA ASN A 119 23.66 -18.24 -7.36
C ASN A 119 22.96 -18.72 -8.65
N ILE A 120 22.55 -19.99 -8.72
CA ILE A 120 21.78 -20.52 -9.86
C ILE A 120 20.47 -19.74 -10.03
N VAL A 121 19.76 -19.46 -8.93
CA VAL A 121 18.54 -18.63 -8.97
C VAL A 121 18.83 -17.20 -9.44
N PHE A 122 19.91 -16.59 -8.98
CA PHE A 122 20.33 -15.27 -9.44
C PHE A 122 20.60 -15.25 -10.96
N GLU A 123 21.37 -16.23 -11.46
CA GLU A 123 21.71 -16.33 -12.88
C GLU A 123 20.47 -16.57 -13.74
N PHE A 124 19.53 -17.39 -13.28
CA PHE A 124 18.24 -17.59 -13.95
C PHE A 124 17.52 -16.25 -14.18
N TYR A 125 17.30 -15.47 -13.12
CA TYR A 125 16.61 -14.19 -13.25
C TYR A 125 17.42 -13.15 -14.02
N GLN A 126 18.75 -13.14 -13.87
CA GLN A 126 19.62 -12.25 -14.64
C GLN A 126 19.50 -12.50 -16.15
N ASN A 127 19.40 -13.77 -16.56
CA ASN A 127 19.21 -14.13 -17.96
C ASN A 127 17.81 -13.78 -18.47
N LYS A 128 16.78 -14.01 -17.65
CA LYS A 128 15.38 -13.72 -17.99
C LYS A 128 15.09 -12.22 -18.09
N PHE A 129 15.77 -11.38 -17.31
CA PHE A 129 15.55 -9.94 -17.29
C PHE A 129 16.55 -9.11 -18.11
N LYS A 130 17.22 -9.76 -19.06
CA LYS A 130 18.19 -9.10 -19.93
C LYS A 130 17.50 -8.39 -21.11
N LYS A 131 17.78 -7.10 -21.30
CA LYS A 131 17.29 -6.29 -22.44
C LYS A 131 15.76 -6.33 -22.55
N ASP A 132 15.20 -6.73 -23.69
CA ASP A 132 13.75 -6.81 -23.92
C ASP A 132 13.18 -8.22 -23.68
N VAL A 133 14.01 -9.20 -23.27
CA VAL A 133 13.56 -10.59 -23.05
C VAL A 133 12.45 -10.65 -22.00
N TRP A 134 12.55 -9.83 -20.95
CA TRP A 134 11.56 -9.80 -19.87
C TRP A 134 10.14 -9.49 -20.35
N LYS A 135 9.98 -8.77 -21.48
CA LYS A 135 8.68 -8.38 -22.02
C LYS A 135 7.84 -9.58 -22.46
N LYS A 136 8.44 -10.77 -22.57
CA LYS A 136 7.75 -12.03 -22.88
C LYS A 136 7.70 -12.98 -21.68
N GLU A 137 8.38 -12.69 -20.59
CA GLU A 137 8.64 -13.62 -19.49
C GLU A 137 7.75 -13.29 -18.27
N LEU A 138 6.43 -13.23 -18.49
CA LEU A 138 5.44 -12.85 -17.48
C LEU A 138 5.51 -13.75 -16.22
N GLY A 139 5.72 -15.05 -16.40
CA GLY A 139 5.85 -16.01 -15.31
C GLY A 139 7.04 -15.67 -14.42
N SER A 140 8.21 -15.47 -15.04
CA SER A 140 9.43 -15.09 -14.35
C SER A 140 9.30 -13.77 -13.61
N LEU A 141 8.64 -12.74 -14.17
CA LEU A 141 8.43 -11.44 -13.51
C LEU A 141 7.69 -11.58 -12.16
N HIS A 142 6.56 -12.28 -12.18
CA HIS A 142 5.75 -12.49 -10.98
C HIS A 142 6.41 -13.46 -9.99
N GLY A 143 7.01 -14.54 -10.50
CA GLY A 143 7.80 -15.47 -9.69
C GLY A 143 8.98 -14.78 -9.01
N PHE A 144 9.60 -13.80 -9.67
CA PHE A 144 10.71 -13.04 -9.11
C PHE A 144 10.29 -12.22 -7.89
N VAL A 145 9.17 -11.49 -7.98
CA VAL A 145 8.63 -10.75 -6.83
C VAL A 145 8.36 -11.71 -5.68
N ARG A 146 7.72 -12.85 -5.97
CA ARG A 146 7.41 -13.85 -4.94
C ARG A 146 8.66 -14.45 -4.29
N TYR A 147 9.69 -14.72 -5.09
CA TYR A 147 10.99 -15.19 -4.61
C TYR A 147 11.61 -14.16 -3.65
N LEU A 148 11.66 -12.89 -4.05
CA LEU A 148 12.23 -11.81 -3.25
C LEU A 148 11.50 -11.66 -1.90
N GLU A 149 10.17 -11.68 -1.91
CA GLU A 149 9.35 -11.59 -0.70
C GLU A 149 9.67 -12.68 0.32
N LEU A 150 9.87 -13.92 -0.14
CA LEU A 150 10.11 -15.06 0.74
C LEU A 150 11.54 -15.12 1.22
N GLN A 151 12.49 -15.03 0.28
CA GLN A 151 13.92 -15.10 0.58
C GLN A 151 14.34 -13.99 1.54
N TYR A 152 13.82 -12.77 1.35
CA TYR A 152 14.22 -11.59 2.10
C TYR A 152 13.13 -11.08 3.04
N SER A 153 12.20 -11.95 3.45
CA SER A 153 11.20 -11.65 4.48
C SER A 153 11.84 -11.32 5.84
N SER A 154 12.90 -12.07 6.19
CA SER A 154 13.67 -11.95 7.43
C SER A 154 15.17 -11.78 7.22
N GLN A 155 15.65 -11.92 5.97
CA GLN A 155 17.07 -11.74 5.62
C GLN A 155 17.33 -10.38 4.99
N THR A 156 18.54 -9.86 5.19
CA THR A 156 18.99 -8.64 4.52
C THR A 156 19.29 -8.93 3.04
N LEU A 157 18.73 -8.11 2.15
CA LEU A 157 18.96 -8.16 0.71
C LEU A 157 20.43 -7.80 0.40
N PRO A 158 21.23 -8.72 -0.18
CA PRO A 158 22.64 -8.46 -0.47
C PRO A 158 22.82 -7.35 -1.51
N ARG A 159 23.95 -6.62 -1.46
CA ARG A 159 24.24 -5.49 -2.39
C ARG A 159 24.09 -5.83 -3.87
N ARG A 160 24.54 -7.02 -4.29
CA ARG A 160 24.39 -7.53 -5.67
C ARG A 160 22.91 -7.61 -6.06
N TRP A 161 22.07 -8.15 -5.17
CA TRP A 161 20.63 -8.22 -5.37
C TRP A 161 19.98 -6.84 -5.34
N VAL A 162 20.38 -5.94 -4.44
CA VAL A 162 19.86 -4.56 -4.41
C VAL A 162 20.04 -3.87 -5.78
N ASN A 163 21.25 -3.90 -6.34
CA ASN A 163 21.53 -3.25 -7.62
C ASN A 163 20.76 -3.91 -8.78
N PHE A 164 20.68 -5.24 -8.76
CA PHE A 164 19.92 -5.99 -9.77
C PHE A 164 18.42 -5.68 -9.69
N CYS A 165 17.83 -5.74 -8.49
CA CYS A 165 16.44 -5.38 -8.23
C CYS A 165 16.14 -3.94 -8.63
N LEU A 166 17.03 -2.99 -8.34
CA LEU A 166 16.86 -1.59 -8.74
C LEU A 166 16.80 -1.47 -10.27
N SER A 167 17.73 -2.13 -10.98
CA SER A 167 17.73 -2.15 -12.44
C SER A 167 16.45 -2.75 -13.01
N VAL A 168 16.03 -3.92 -12.50
CA VAL A 168 14.80 -4.59 -12.95
C VAL A 168 13.59 -3.71 -12.67
N GLY A 169 13.45 -3.18 -11.45
CA GLY A 169 12.34 -2.33 -11.05
C GLY A 169 12.22 -1.04 -11.86
N LEU A 170 13.34 -0.45 -12.28
CA LEU A 170 13.32 0.70 -13.21
C LEU A 170 12.85 0.27 -14.61
N THR A 171 13.43 -0.79 -15.17
CA THR A 171 13.13 -1.26 -16.52
C THR A 171 11.68 -1.72 -16.68
N VAL A 172 11.14 -2.52 -15.76
CA VAL A 172 9.77 -3.04 -15.90
C VAL A 172 8.71 -1.93 -15.79
N ARG A 173 9.04 -0.82 -15.11
CA ARG A 173 8.14 0.34 -14.98
C ARG A 173 8.07 1.21 -16.24
N GLU A 174 8.97 1.01 -17.19
CA GLU A 174 8.88 1.64 -18.52
C GLU A 174 7.78 1.02 -19.39
N SER A 175 7.25 -0.15 -19.01
CA SER A 175 6.12 -0.77 -19.70
C SER A 175 4.87 0.10 -19.64
N HIS A 176 4.06 0.00 -20.70
CA HIS A 176 2.70 0.55 -20.70
C HIS A 176 1.72 -0.28 -19.86
N GLU A 177 2.05 -1.54 -19.59
CA GLU A 177 1.17 -2.46 -18.86
C GLU A 177 1.13 -2.12 -17.35
N PRO A 178 -0.05 -1.83 -16.75
CA PRO A 178 -0.16 -1.45 -15.34
C PRO A 178 0.38 -2.49 -14.36
N THR A 179 0.25 -3.77 -14.70
CA THR A 179 0.78 -4.89 -13.91
C THR A 179 2.30 -4.79 -13.75
N CYS A 180 3.02 -4.46 -14.83
CA CYS A 180 4.47 -4.29 -14.81
C CYS A 180 4.89 -3.10 -13.94
N LYS A 181 4.13 -2.00 -14.00
CA LYS A 181 4.37 -0.83 -13.14
C LYS A 181 4.28 -1.20 -11.66
N ARG A 182 3.22 -1.92 -11.30
CA ARG A 182 2.99 -2.41 -9.93
C ARG A 182 4.07 -3.41 -9.47
N ILE A 183 4.51 -4.31 -10.35
CA ILE A 183 5.65 -5.22 -10.07
C ILE A 183 6.91 -4.41 -9.70
N GLY A 184 7.23 -3.36 -10.45
CA GLY A 184 8.36 -2.51 -10.12
C GLY A 184 8.25 -1.83 -8.75
N ILE A 185 7.05 -1.38 -8.39
CA ILE A 185 6.76 -0.84 -7.04
C ILE A 185 6.99 -1.89 -5.95
N PHE A 186 6.57 -3.15 -6.16
CA PHE A 186 6.85 -4.22 -5.20
C PHE A 186 8.34 -4.51 -5.06
N ILE A 187 9.08 -4.54 -6.17
CA ILE A 187 10.55 -4.71 -6.14
C ILE A 187 11.20 -3.58 -5.34
N PHE A 188 10.79 -2.32 -5.57
CA PHE A 188 11.27 -1.17 -4.80
C PHE A 188 10.92 -1.29 -3.32
N ALA A 189 9.70 -1.70 -2.98
CA ALA A 189 9.29 -1.90 -1.60
C ALA A 189 10.14 -2.97 -0.88
N VAL A 190 10.55 -4.04 -1.58
CA VAL A 190 11.48 -5.05 -1.04
C VAL A 190 12.87 -4.44 -0.79
N ILE A 191 13.40 -3.66 -1.73
CA ILE A 191 14.70 -2.97 -1.56
C ILE A 191 14.65 -2.10 -0.29
N LEU A 192 13.63 -1.25 -0.16
CA LEU A 192 13.48 -0.31 0.96
C LEU A 192 13.25 -1.02 2.30
N LYS A 193 12.60 -2.20 2.31
CA LYS A 193 12.32 -2.97 3.53
C LYS A 193 13.50 -3.82 3.98
N SER A 194 14.13 -4.53 3.05
CA SER A 194 15.07 -5.61 3.38
C SER A 194 16.51 -5.27 3.03
N GLY A 195 16.79 -4.20 2.27
CA GLY A 195 18.15 -3.80 1.96
C GLY A 195 18.88 -3.15 3.13
N ASN A 196 20.22 -3.17 3.07
CA ASN A 196 21.04 -2.53 4.09
C ASN A 196 20.85 -1.01 4.07
N PHE A 197 20.45 -0.45 5.21
CA PHE A 197 20.10 0.97 5.32
C PHE A 197 21.23 1.91 4.89
N ALA A 198 22.44 1.69 5.40
CA ALA A 198 23.60 2.53 5.09
C ALA A 198 23.92 2.50 3.59
N TYR A 199 23.91 1.32 2.98
CA TYR A 199 24.16 1.18 1.55
C TYR A 199 23.12 1.88 0.67
N ILE A 200 21.82 1.73 0.98
CA ILE A 200 20.73 2.41 0.26
C ILE A 200 20.88 3.93 0.34
N GLN A 201 21.28 4.44 1.50
CA GLN A 201 21.47 5.86 1.72
C GLN A 201 22.71 6.39 1.00
N GLU A 202 23.87 5.74 1.17
CA GLU A 202 25.15 6.13 0.56
C GLU A 202 25.09 6.16 -0.97
N GLN A 203 24.36 5.23 -1.58
CA GLN A 203 24.19 5.15 -3.04
C GLN A 203 22.98 5.94 -3.55
N ASN A 204 22.27 6.67 -2.70
CA ASN A 204 21.05 7.41 -3.04
C ASN A 204 19.97 6.56 -3.76
N ILE A 205 19.85 5.28 -3.40
CA ILE A 205 18.92 4.34 -4.05
C ILE A 205 17.47 4.74 -3.77
N HIS A 206 17.18 5.16 -2.54
CA HIS A 206 15.85 5.65 -2.15
C HIS A 206 15.41 6.89 -2.96
N GLY A 207 16.34 7.80 -3.29
CA GLY A 207 16.06 8.97 -4.14
C GLY A 207 15.71 8.58 -5.58
N VAL A 208 16.47 7.63 -6.17
CA VAL A 208 16.18 7.09 -7.51
C VAL A 208 14.80 6.41 -7.53
N ILE A 209 14.49 5.62 -6.51
CA ILE A 209 13.17 4.99 -6.36
C ILE A 209 12.07 6.06 -6.25
N TYR A 210 12.27 7.10 -5.44
CA TYR A 210 11.30 8.18 -5.26
C TYR A 210 10.99 8.92 -6.56
N GLU A 211 12.02 9.38 -7.27
CA GLU A 211 11.86 10.10 -8.56
C GLU A 211 11.15 9.26 -9.61
N SER A 212 11.34 7.95 -9.55
CA SER A 212 10.70 7.02 -10.45
C SER A 212 9.24 6.80 -10.05
N ALA A 213 8.96 6.47 -8.79
CA ALA A 213 7.62 6.11 -8.31
C ALA A 213 6.64 7.30 -8.27
N ILE A 214 7.11 8.53 -8.01
CA ILE A 214 6.25 9.72 -7.93
C ILE A 214 5.53 10.06 -9.25
N LYS A 215 6.07 9.58 -10.39
CA LYS A 215 5.46 9.74 -11.72
C LYS A 215 4.17 8.94 -11.86
N ASP A 216 4.02 7.84 -11.11
CA ASP A 216 2.85 6.98 -11.21
C ASP A 216 1.64 7.55 -10.47
N ILE A 217 1.86 8.41 -9.45
CA ILE A 217 0.80 8.99 -8.60
C ILE A 217 -0.30 9.68 -9.43
N ASP A 218 0.05 10.26 -10.56
CA ASP A 218 -0.87 11.02 -11.39
C ASP A 218 -1.70 10.12 -12.34
N PHE A 219 -1.34 8.84 -12.48
CA PHE A 219 -1.91 7.89 -13.46
C PHE A 219 -2.33 6.57 -12.81
N ILE A 220 -3.01 6.64 -11.65
CA ILE A 220 -3.43 5.43 -10.93
C ILE A 220 -4.88 5.06 -11.25
N ASP A 221 -5.06 3.82 -11.72
CA ASP A 221 -6.36 3.31 -12.16
C ASP A 221 -7.15 2.56 -11.08
N CYS A 222 -6.52 2.15 -9.97
CA CYS A 222 -7.19 1.44 -8.87
C CYS A 222 -6.63 1.81 -7.48
N ALA A 223 -7.44 1.59 -6.44
CA ALA A 223 -7.10 1.98 -5.07
C ALA A 223 -5.93 1.17 -4.49
N GLU A 224 -5.79 -0.10 -4.88
CA GLU A 224 -4.70 -0.98 -4.46
C GLU A 224 -3.36 -0.51 -5.02
N ALA A 225 -3.30 -0.20 -6.32
CA ALA A 225 -2.10 0.36 -6.93
C ALA A 225 -1.73 1.71 -6.29
N ALA A 226 -2.73 2.53 -5.95
CA ALA A 226 -2.48 3.78 -5.24
C ALA A 226 -1.83 3.52 -3.89
N ALA A 227 -2.40 2.62 -3.10
CA ALA A 227 -1.88 2.27 -1.79
C ALA A 227 -0.43 1.76 -1.87
N ASP A 228 -0.11 0.91 -2.86
CA ASP A 228 1.23 0.36 -3.05
C ASP A 228 2.26 1.46 -3.41
N VAL A 229 1.93 2.37 -4.33
CA VAL A 229 2.79 3.49 -4.73
C VAL A 229 3.04 4.43 -3.55
N TRP A 230 1.98 4.81 -2.85
CA TRP A 230 2.08 5.69 -1.68
C TRP A 230 2.92 5.07 -0.58
N GLU A 231 2.73 3.78 -0.29
CA GLU A 231 3.54 3.06 0.69
C GLU A 231 5.03 3.04 0.32
N CYS A 232 5.34 2.80 -0.95
CA CYS A 232 6.71 2.84 -1.45
C CYS A 232 7.35 4.22 -1.26
N LEU A 233 6.62 5.30 -1.59
CA LEU A 233 7.11 6.67 -1.44
C LEU A 233 7.33 7.05 0.03
N ARG A 234 6.41 6.69 0.93
CA ARG A 234 6.61 6.91 2.38
C ARG A 234 7.84 6.19 2.90
N LYS A 235 8.07 4.95 2.47
CA LYS A 235 9.29 4.21 2.84
C LYS A 235 10.57 4.88 2.35
N CYS A 236 10.56 5.58 1.21
CA CYS A 236 11.71 6.36 0.76
C CYS A 236 12.06 7.47 1.75
N LEU A 237 11.06 8.13 2.32
CA LEU A 237 11.25 9.23 3.28
C LEU A 237 11.94 8.78 4.58
N ASN A 238 11.80 7.51 4.97
CA ASN A 238 12.48 6.96 6.15
C ASN A 238 14.02 6.96 6.02
N PHE A 239 14.56 7.15 4.82
CA PHE A 239 16.01 7.26 4.58
C PHE A 239 16.53 8.70 4.68
N CYS A 240 15.64 9.68 4.85
CA CYS A 240 16.01 11.08 5.09
C CYS A 240 16.38 11.27 6.57
N LYS A 241 17.69 11.23 6.87
CA LYS A 241 18.22 11.40 8.25
C LYS A 241 17.91 12.77 8.86
N GLU A 242 17.92 13.82 8.05
CA GLU A 242 17.63 15.19 8.45
C GLU A 242 16.71 15.82 7.42
N LEU A 243 15.75 16.63 7.88
CA LEU A 243 14.91 17.46 7.03
C LEU A 243 15.75 18.64 6.52
N SER A 244 16.65 18.36 5.57
CA SER A 244 17.29 19.41 4.78
C SER A 244 16.21 20.19 4.01
N SER A 245 16.51 21.42 3.58
CA SER A 245 15.58 22.21 2.77
C SER A 245 15.11 21.46 1.52
N PHE A 246 15.98 20.63 0.93
CA PHE A 246 15.65 19.79 -0.23
C PHE A 246 14.64 18.69 0.13
N ASN A 247 14.87 17.96 1.22
CA ASN A 247 13.96 16.91 1.68
C ASN A 247 12.61 17.50 2.09
N TRP A 248 12.61 18.72 2.62
CA TRP A 248 11.38 19.45 2.93
C TRP A 248 10.54 19.77 1.68
N CYS A 249 11.17 20.20 0.59
CA CYS A 249 10.46 20.44 -0.67
C CYS A 249 9.81 19.16 -1.22
N GLN A 250 10.52 18.03 -1.20
CA GLN A 250 9.96 16.74 -1.64
C GLN A 250 8.74 16.31 -0.81
N LEU A 251 8.75 16.63 0.48
CA LEU A 251 7.64 16.37 1.40
C LEU A 251 6.45 17.31 1.15
N ASP A 252 6.70 18.61 0.93
CA ASP A 252 5.67 19.60 0.56
C ASP A 252 4.99 19.21 -0.77
N ASP A 253 5.78 18.89 -1.80
CA ASP A 253 5.28 18.46 -3.11
C ASP A 253 4.44 17.19 -3.00
N LEU A 254 4.87 16.22 -2.18
CA LEU A 254 4.16 14.97 -1.99
C LEU A 254 2.83 15.18 -1.25
N MET A 255 2.78 16.06 -0.24
CA MET A 255 1.56 16.42 0.48
C MET A 255 0.57 17.18 -0.41
N GLU A 256 1.05 18.16 -1.19
CA GLU A 256 0.22 18.89 -2.16
C GLU A 256 -0.35 17.95 -3.24
N LYS A 257 0.47 17.00 -3.73
CA LYS A 257 -0.01 15.94 -4.64
C LYS A 257 -1.09 15.08 -3.98
N ALA A 258 -0.91 14.65 -2.73
CA ALA A 258 -1.90 13.86 -2.01
C ALA A 258 -3.23 14.61 -1.92
N ILE A 259 -3.22 15.87 -1.46
CA ILE A 259 -4.40 16.72 -1.32
C ILE A 259 -5.10 16.92 -2.68
N LYS A 260 -4.34 17.25 -3.72
CA LYS A 260 -4.86 17.43 -5.08
C LYS A 260 -5.55 16.16 -5.58
N ASN A 261 -4.90 15.00 -5.39
CA ASN A 261 -5.38 13.73 -5.91
C ASN A 261 -6.59 13.18 -5.17
N VAL A 262 -6.92 13.66 -3.96
CA VAL A 262 -8.22 13.36 -3.35
C VAL A 262 -9.36 13.87 -4.24
N THR A 263 -9.24 15.11 -4.73
CA THR A 263 -10.28 15.79 -5.54
C THR A 263 -10.28 15.41 -7.01
N MET A 264 -9.13 14.99 -7.55
CA MET A 264 -8.98 14.57 -8.95
C MET A 264 -9.22 13.08 -9.18
N ALA A 265 -9.43 12.30 -8.12
CA ALA A 265 -9.61 10.85 -8.21
C ALA A 265 -10.82 10.48 -9.09
N SER A 266 -10.63 9.47 -9.95
CA SER A 266 -11.63 8.99 -10.90
C SER A 266 -12.83 8.30 -10.22
N ASN A 267 -12.65 7.79 -9.00
CA ASN A 267 -13.73 7.16 -8.23
C ASN A 267 -13.56 7.38 -6.71
N SER A 268 -14.63 7.06 -5.96
CA SER A 268 -14.68 7.24 -4.51
C SER A 268 -13.65 6.40 -3.75
N GLN A 269 -13.26 5.21 -4.24
CA GLN A 269 -12.28 4.35 -3.55
C GLN A 269 -10.86 4.91 -3.65
N ILE A 270 -10.46 5.38 -4.83
CA ILE A 270 -9.15 6.03 -5.04
C ILE A 270 -9.09 7.33 -4.23
N SER A 271 -10.16 8.10 -4.24
CA SER A 271 -10.26 9.33 -3.45
C SER A 271 -10.12 9.06 -1.95
N LEU A 272 -10.80 8.03 -1.43
CA LEU A 272 -10.69 7.60 -0.04
C LEU A 272 -9.27 7.15 0.30
N CYS A 273 -8.63 6.39 -0.59
CA CYS A 273 -7.22 6.00 -0.44
C CYS A 273 -6.32 7.24 -0.35
N ASN A 274 -6.45 8.21 -1.25
CA ASN A 274 -5.66 9.44 -1.21
C ASN A 274 -5.93 10.26 0.06
N LEU A 275 -7.17 10.32 0.55
CA LEU A 275 -7.52 11.00 1.81
C LEU A 275 -6.83 10.34 3.02
N GLN A 276 -6.75 9.01 3.04
CA GLN A 276 -5.98 8.29 4.07
C GLN A 276 -4.50 8.65 4.01
N GLN A 277 -3.94 8.88 2.82
CA GLN A 277 -2.54 9.28 2.69
C GLN A 277 -2.27 10.69 3.19
N VAL A 278 -3.20 11.64 3.01
CA VAL A 278 -3.09 12.99 3.61
C VAL A 278 -2.94 12.88 5.13
N SER A 279 -3.78 12.06 5.78
CA SER A 279 -3.73 11.80 7.22
C SER A 279 -2.40 11.16 7.65
N LYS A 280 -1.93 10.15 6.91
CA LYS A 280 -0.65 9.46 7.19
C LYS A 280 0.56 10.38 7.03
N MET A 281 0.56 11.22 5.99
CA MET A 281 1.60 12.22 5.76
C MET A 281 1.60 13.28 6.87
N ALA A 282 0.42 13.75 7.30
CA ALA A 282 0.32 14.66 8.43
C ALA A 282 0.86 14.07 9.74
N ALA A 283 0.56 12.79 10.00
CA ALA A 283 1.08 12.07 11.17
C ALA A 283 2.61 11.91 11.12
N TYR A 284 3.20 11.72 9.93
CA TYR A 284 4.65 11.66 9.75
C TYR A 284 5.37 12.95 10.19
N PHE A 285 4.71 14.12 10.12
CA PHE A 285 5.27 15.39 10.61
C PHE A 285 5.05 15.63 12.11
N ALA A 286 4.36 14.73 12.80
CA ALA A 286 4.06 14.88 14.22
C ALA A 286 5.19 14.32 15.07
N ILE A 287 5.56 15.04 16.14
CA ILE A 287 6.58 14.58 17.09
C ILE A 287 6.13 13.26 17.75
N ASN A 288 4.82 13.10 17.97
CA ASN A 288 4.18 11.92 18.55
C ASN A 288 3.57 10.99 17.50
N GLN A 289 4.21 10.84 16.33
CA GLN A 289 3.74 10.00 15.20
C GLN A 289 3.16 8.64 15.64
N GLN A 290 3.93 7.86 16.42
CA GLN A 290 3.53 6.51 16.81
C GLN A 290 2.24 6.49 17.64
N GLU A 291 2.03 7.49 18.49
CA GLU A 291 0.82 7.60 19.32
C GLU A 291 -0.39 7.97 18.46
N ILE A 292 -0.21 8.88 17.49
CA ILE A 292 -1.25 9.26 16.53
C ILE A 292 -1.64 8.07 15.66
N GLU A 293 -0.67 7.34 15.10
CA GLU A 293 -0.92 6.16 14.26
C GLU A 293 -1.72 5.10 15.04
N ALA A 294 -1.31 4.76 16.28
CA ALA A 294 -2.02 3.80 17.12
C ALA A 294 -3.46 4.25 17.44
N CYS A 295 -3.67 5.54 17.66
CA CYS A 295 -4.98 6.13 17.91
C CYS A 295 -5.90 6.05 16.69
N CYS A 296 -5.35 6.29 15.49
CA CYS A 296 -6.12 6.22 14.25
C CYS A 296 -6.53 4.79 13.89
N GLU A 297 -5.76 3.79 14.29
CA GLU A 297 -6.05 2.36 14.09
C GLU A 297 -7.12 1.82 15.08
N ALA A 298 -7.19 2.36 16.30
CA ALA A 298 -8.11 1.90 17.35
C ALA A 298 -9.61 2.18 17.09
N GLY A 299 -9.94 2.83 15.97
CA GLY A 299 -11.32 3.14 15.56
C GLY A 299 -11.95 4.34 16.28
N LEU A 300 -12.46 5.31 15.52
CA LEU A 300 -13.03 6.55 16.07
C LEU A 300 -14.46 6.40 16.64
N ASN A 301 -15.09 5.23 16.46
CA ASN A 301 -16.48 5.00 16.89
C ASN A 301 -16.61 4.66 18.38
N ILE A 302 -15.49 4.46 19.09
CA ILE A 302 -15.47 4.13 20.51
C ILE A 302 -15.23 5.43 21.31
N PRO A 303 -16.11 5.81 22.25
CA PRO A 303 -16.01 7.07 23.00
C PRO A 303 -14.67 7.29 23.71
N SER A 304 -14.12 6.27 24.36
CA SER A 304 -12.81 6.35 25.02
C SER A 304 -11.65 6.51 24.04
N SER A 305 -11.76 5.88 22.86
CA SER A 305 -10.74 5.98 21.82
C SER A 305 -10.72 7.38 21.22
N ILE A 306 -11.88 7.96 20.91
CA ILE A 306 -11.94 9.30 20.31
C ILE A 306 -11.47 10.39 21.28
N GLU A 307 -11.78 10.31 22.57
CA GLU A 307 -11.30 11.28 23.56
C GLU A 307 -9.77 11.23 23.66
N ARG A 308 -9.20 10.02 23.72
CA ARG A 308 -7.76 9.82 23.67
C ARG A 308 -7.15 10.39 22.39
N CYS A 309 -7.76 10.13 21.22
CA CYS A 309 -7.30 10.67 19.94
C CYS A 309 -7.29 12.21 19.93
N ARG A 310 -8.36 12.86 20.43
CA ARG A 310 -8.46 14.32 20.51
C ARG A 310 -7.33 14.89 21.35
N ASN A 311 -7.09 14.33 22.53
CA ASN A 311 -6.04 14.79 23.44
C ASN A 311 -4.64 14.65 22.82
N ILE A 312 -4.31 13.47 22.27
CA ILE A 312 -3.00 13.22 21.63
C ILE A 312 -2.79 14.13 20.43
N CYS A 313 -3.80 14.28 19.56
CA CYS A 313 -3.69 15.16 18.40
C CYS A 313 -3.58 16.64 18.81
N ALA A 314 -4.35 17.10 19.80
CA ALA A 314 -4.30 18.48 20.28
C ALA A 314 -2.95 18.86 20.89
N THR A 315 -2.21 17.89 21.44
CA THR A 315 -0.84 18.14 21.95
C THR A 315 0.23 18.27 20.86
N ASN A 316 -0.10 17.96 19.60
CA ASN A 316 0.85 18.09 18.50
C ASN A 316 1.09 19.57 18.19
N ASN A 317 2.35 20.00 18.28
CA ASN A 317 2.78 21.38 18.05
C ASN A 317 3.46 21.57 16.68
N SER A 318 3.18 20.68 15.72
CA SER A 318 3.74 20.78 14.38
C SER A 318 3.18 22.00 13.63
N TYR A 319 3.85 23.15 13.78
CA TYR A 319 3.57 24.40 13.05
C TYR A 319 3.53 24.21 11.54
N THR A 320 4.14 23.14 11.05
CA THR A 320 4.32 22.84 9.65
C THR A 320 3.01 22.50 8.94
N ILE A 321 2.06 21.91 9.66
CA ILE A 321 0.77 21.47 9.10
C ILE A 321 -0.10 22.67 8.66
N PHE A 322 0.08 23.84 9.30
CA PHE A 322 -0.61 25.07 8.90
C PHE A 322 -0.45 25.40 7.41
N ARG A 323 0.71 25.08 6.82
CA ARG A 323 1.01 25.29 5.40
C ARG A 323 -0.06 24.72 4.47
N TRP A 324 -0.65 23.59 4.83
CA TRP A 324 -1.65 22.88 4.02
C TRP A 324 -3.08 23.05 4.53
N ALA A 325 -3.27 23.69 5.68
CA ALA A 325 -4.56 23.69 6.37
C ALA A 325 -5.69 24.28 5.52
N LYS A 326 -5.42 25.37 4.79
CA LYS A 326 -6.38 25.95 3.83
C LYS A 326 -6.75 24.93 2.73
N SER A 327 -5.76 24.27 2.13
CA SER A 327 -5.97 23.28 1.06
C SER A 327 -6.73 22.07 1.57
N ILE A 328 -6.43 21.58 2.77
CA ILE A 328 -7.12 20.46 3.43
C ILE A 328 -8.58 20.81 3.72
N LEU A 329 -8.85 21.95 4.37
CA LEU A 329 -10.23 22.38 4.63
C LEU A 329 -11.04 22.59 3.34
N THR A 330 -10.39 23.09 2.28
CA THR A 330 -11.03 23.23 0.96
C THR A 330 -11.32 21.87 0.33
N MET A 331 -10.36 20.94 0.39
CA MET A 331 -10.51 19.56 -0.07
C MET A 331 -11.68 18.87 0.64
N LEU A 332 -11.76 18.92 1.97
CA LEU A 332 -12.86 18.32 2.73
C LEU A 332 -14.23 18.88 2.32
N ASN A 333 -14.31 20.19 2.07
CA ASN A 333 -15.52 20.85 1.59
C ASN A 333 -15.91 20.46 0.16
N VAL A 334 -14.94 20.20 -0.71
CA VAL A 334 -15.20 19.71 -2.08
C VAL A 334 -15.70 18.29 -1.98
N GLU A 335 -14.98 17.43 -1.27
CA GLU A 335 -15.26 16.00 -1.14
C GLU A 335 -16.55 15.67 -0.40
N SER A 336 -17.17 16.65 0.25
CA SER A 336 -18.38 16.45 1.03
C SER A 336 -19.58 15.98 0.21
N TYR A 337 -19.59 16.15 -1.13
CA TYR A 337 -20.63 15.58 -1.98
C TYR A 337 -20.65 14.05 -1.95
N LYS A 338 -19.50 13.40 -1.70
CA LYS A 338 -19.39 11.94 -1.61
C LYS A 338 -20.13 11.38 -0.40
N LEU A 339 -20.40 12.21 0.60
CA LEU A 339 -21.19 11.84 1.78
C LEU A 339 -22.66 11.58 1.45
N MET A 340 -23.15 12.05 0.29
CA MET A 340 -24.51 11.84 -0.20
C MET A 340 -24.65 10.57 -1.06
N GLN A 341 -23.55 9.82 -1.27
CA GLN A 341 -23.58 8.53 -1.97
C GLN A 341 -24.17 7.42 -1.08
N GLU A 342 -23.97 6.16 -1.44
CA GLU A 342 -24.40 5.01 -0.63
C GLU A 342 -23.85 5.05 0.80
N LYS A 343 -24.62 4.49 1.74
CA LYS A 343 -24.34 4.51 3.18
C LYS A 343 -22.91 4.08 3.50
N GLU A 344 -22.44 2.96 2.93
CA GLU A 344 -21.10 2.42 3.21
C GLU A 344 -19.98 3.40 2.81
N ILE A 345 -20.10 4.03 1.64
CA ILE A 345 -19.14 5.03 1.17
C ILE A 345 -19.20 6.26 2.08
N SER A 346 -20.41 6.74 2.40
CA SER A 346 -20.60 7.89 3.29
C SER A 346 -19.95 7.68 4.66
N GLN A 347 -20.15 6.51 5.28
CA GLN A 347 -19.52 6.15 6.55
C GLN A 347 -17.99 6.17 6.47
N LYS A 348 -17.42 5.52 5.45
CA LYS A 348 -15.96 5.50 5.25
C LYS A 348 -15.40 6.90 5.08
N PHE A 349 -16.04 7.75 4.27
CA PHE A 349 -15.61 9.13 4.08
C PHE A 349 -15.76 9.98 5.34
N LEU A 350 -16.88 9.90 6.08
CA LEU A 350 -17.05 10.63 7.33
C LEU A 350 -15.92 10.30 8.32
N LEU A 351 -15.59 9.02 8.48
CA LEU A 351 -14.53 8.58 9.38
C LEU A 351 -13.15 9.06 8.94
N GLU A 352 -12.81 8.94 7.65
CA GLU A 352 -11.51 9.39 7.15
C GLU A 352 -11.38 10.92 7.11
N MET A 353 -12.46 11.65 6.81
CA MET A 353 -12.49 13.12 6.94
C MET A 353 -12.30 13.55 8.39
N HIS A 354 -12.89 12.82 9.34
CA HIS A 354 -12.73 13.10 10.76
C HIS A 354 -11.28 12.83 11.23
N LYS A 355 -10.68 11.70 10.83
CA LYS A 355 -9.26 11.42 11.08
C LYS A 355 -8.37 12.53 10.50
N CYS A 356 -8.60 12.91 9.25
CA CYS A 356 -7.86 13.98 8.59
C CYS A 356 -7.96 15.29 9.37
N TYR A 357 -9.17 15.66 9.83
CA TYR A 357 -9.38 16.85 10.65
C TYR A 357 -8.63 16.78 11.99
N LEU A 358 -8.71 15.64 12.70
CA LEU A 358 -8.04 15.44 13.98
C LEU A 358 -6.53 15.62 13.87
N ILE A 359 -5.91 15.06 12.85
CA ILE A 359 -4.45 15.10 12.71
C ILE A 359 -4.00 16.43 12.12
N CYS A 360 -4.75 16.97 11.15
CA CYS A 360 -4.26 18.09 10.34
C CYS A 360 -4.75 19.46 10.82
N ILE A 361 -5.92 19.56 11.45
CA ILE A 361 -6.58 20.83 11.74
C ILE A 361 -6.70 21.10 13.22
N LEU A 362 -7.11 20.09 14.00
CA LEU A 362 -7.25 20.20 15.46
C LEU A 362 -6.00 20.78 16.15
N PRO A 363 -4.76 20.41 15.79
CA PRO A 363 -3.57 20.87 16.49
C PRO A 363 -3.18 22.34 16.19
N ILE A 364 -3.80 22.96 15.18
CA ILE A 364 -3.46 24.33 14.77
C ILE A 364 -4.18 25.33 15.68
N ASP A 365 -3.44 26.32 16.18
CA ASP A 365 -4.02 27.42 16.96
C ASP A 365 -5.13 28.14 16.18
N LEU A 366 -6.27 28.33 16.84
CA LEU A 366 -7.44 29.01 16.28
C LEU A 366 -7.12 30.41 15.76
N GLN A 367 -6.19 31.14 16.39
CA GLN A 367 -5.78 32.47 15.94
C GLN A 367 -5.21 32.44 14.52
N ILE A 368 -4.45 31.39 14.20
CA ILE A 368 -3.72 31.25 12.94
C ILE A 368 -4.67 30.85 11.80
N ILE A 369 -5.61 29.94 12.07
CA ILE A 369 -6.49 29.36 11.04
C ILE A 369 -7.88 30.01 10.96
N ALA A 370 -8.18 30.98 11.84
CA ALA A 370 -9.50 31.58 12.03
C ALA A 370 -10.32 31.82 10.75
N PRO A 371 -9.83 32.55 9.73
CA PRO A 371 -10.65 32.88 8.56
C PRO A 371 -11.07 31.64 7.77
N HIS A 372 -10.19 30.65 7.66
CA HIS A 372 -10.46 29.41 6.92
C HIS A 372 -11.34 28.46 7.73
N LEU A 373 -11.07 28.33 9.03
CA LEU A 373 -11.83 27.44 9.90
C LEU A 373 -13.27 27.91 10.12
N ILE A 374 -13.50 29.21 10.31
CA ILE A 374 -14.86 29.75 10.47
C ILE A 374 -15.71 29.46 9.22
N SER A 375 -15.14 29.71 8.02
CA SER A 375 -15.84 29.44 6.76
C SER A 375 -16.14 27.94 6.60
N PHE A 376 -15.16 27.09 6.92
CA PHE A 376 -15.32 25.64 6.89
C PHE A 376 -16.41 25.16 7.86
N LEU A 377 -16.33 25.51 9.14
CA LEU A 377 -17.27 25.02 10.16
C LEU A 377 -18.72 25.40 9.85
N ASN A 378 -18.96 26.63 9.36
CA ASN A 378 -20.31 27.06 8.96
C ASN A 378 -20.88 26.19 7.82
N LYS A 379 -20.07 25.96 6.76
CA LYS A 379 -20.49 25.18 5.60
C LYS A 379 -20.62 23.70 5.95
N PHE A 380 -19.57 23.12 6.55
CA PHE A 380 -19.48 21.69 6.79
C PHE A 380 -20.48 21.21 7.84
N THR A 381 -20.79 22.02 8.87
CA THR A 381 -21.87 21.68 9.82
C THR A 381 -23.22 21.52 9.10
N SER A 382 -23.53 22.41 8.14
CA SER A 382 -24.75 22.30 7.34
C SER A 382 -24.76 21.02 6.50
N VAL A 383 -23.63 20.68 5.88
CA VAL A 383 -23.47 19.43 5.12
C VAL A 383 -23.68 18.21 6.02
N LEU A 384 -23.10 18.18 7.22
CA LEU A 384 -23.28 17.07 8.16
C LEU A 384 -24.76 16.86 8.54
N MET A 385 -25.53 17.94 8.70
CA MET A 385 -26.97 17.85 8.95
C MET A 385 -27.74 17.33 7.72
N GLU A 386 -27.33 17.73 6.51
CA GLU A 386 -27.90 17.23 5.27
C GLU A 386 -27.62 15.73 5.08
N VAL A 387 -26.41 15.26 5.40
CA VAL A 387 -26.04 13.84 5.36
C VAL A 387 -26.98 12.99 6.22
N ILE A 388 -27.28 13.44 7.44
CA ILE A 388 -28.25 12.75 8.32
C ILE A 388 -29.61 12.59 7.65
N ILE A 389 -30.09 13.64 6.96
CA ILE A 389 -31.40 13.64 6.28
C ILE A 389 -31.37 12.71 5.06
N THR A 390 -30.33 12.81 4.22
CA THR A 390 -30.14 11.99 3.01
C THR A 390 -30.12 10.50 3.34
N HIS A 391 -29.46 10.14 4.45
CA HIS A 391 -29.41 8.76 4.95
C HIS A 391 -30.58 8.39 5.86
N LYS A 392 -31.71 9.13 5.79
CA LYS A 392 -32.99 8.80 6.44
C LYS A 392 -32.86 8.58 7.95
N LEU A 393 -32.07 9.41 8.63
CA LEU A 393 -31.84 9.33 10.09
C LEU A 393 -31.21 8.00 10.53
N ASP A 394 -30.37 7.40 9.70
CA ASP A 394 -29.61 6.20 10.06
C ASP A 394 -28.78 6.42 11.33
N PHE A 395 -28.91 5.49 12.28
CA PHE A 395 -28.31 5.61 13.60
C PHE A 395 -26.78 5.71 13.56
N GLU A 396 -26.12 4.89 12.73
CA GLU A 396 -24.65 4.86 12.65
C GLU A 396 -24.11 6.18 12.06
N ILE A 397 -24.77 6.70 11.02
CA ILE A 397 -24.44 8.01 10.45
C ILE A 397 -24.60 9.12 11.51
N ILE A 398 -25.70 9.11 12.28
CA ILE A 398 -25.93 10.09 13.34
C ILE A 398 -24.82 10.03 14.40
N GLN A 399 -24.38 8.83 14.82
CA GLN A 399 -23.30 8.69 15.80
C GLN A 399 -21.96 9.24 15.28
N ILE A 400 -21.62 8.96 14.02
CA ILE A 400 -20.38 9.47 13.41
C ILE A 400 -20.44 11.01 13.31
N VAL A 401 -21.55 11.55 12.80
CA VAL A 401 -21.74 13.01 12.68
C VAL A 401 -21.67 13.69 14.04
N ARG A 402 -22.31 13.11 15.06
CA ARG A 402 -22.23 13.61 16.44
C ARG A 402 -20.79 13.68 16.93
N THR A 403 -20.02 12.63 16.70
CA THR A 403 -18.62 12.54 17.12
C THR A 403 -17.72 13.60 16.44
N ILE A 404 -18.02 13.92 15.17
CA ILE A 404 -17.36 15.02 14.44
C ILE A 404 -17.73 16.37 15.06
N LEU A 405 -19.02 16.64 15.30
CA LEU A 405 -19.49 17.88 15.91
C LEU A 405 -18.92 18.09 17.32
N ASP A 406 -18.84 17.02 18.12
CA ASP A 406 -18.20 17.04 19.44
C ASP A 406 -16.70 17.39 19.33
N THR A 407 -16.04 16.98 18.25
CA THR A 407 -14.63 17.34 17.99
C THR A 407 -14.47 18.81 17.62
N PHE A 408 -15.37 19.35 16.80
CA PHE A 408 -15.39 20.79 16.51
C PHE A 408 -15.62 21.60 17.78
N LYS A 409 -16.57 21.18 18.62
CA LYS A 409 -16.82 21.82 19.93
C LYS A 409 -15.59 21.73 20.84
N TYR A 410 -14.95 20.57 20.90
CA TYR A 410 -13.72 20.37 21.67
C TYR A 410 -12.63 21.38 21.27
N GLN A 411 -12.35 21.56 19.97
CA GLN A 411 -11.33 22.52 19.53
C GLN A 411 -11.65 23.95 19.96
N LEU A 412 -12.92 24.36 19.86
CA LEU A 412 -13.35 25.70 20.29
C LEU A 412 -13.25 25.87 21.81
N GLN A 413 -13.56 24.86 22.60
CA GLN A 413 -13.53 24.99 24.08
C GLN A 413 -12.12 25.05 24.67
N HIS A 414 -11.13 24.46 24.00
CA HIS A 414 -9.76 24.37 24.50
C HIS A 414 -8.85 25.53 24.07
N SER A 415 -9.39 26.53 23.36
CA SER A 415 -8.64 27.72 22.97
C SER A 415 -9.16 28.97 23.67
N PRO A 416 -8.30 29.75 24.34
CA PRO A 416 -8.70 31.01 24.98
C PRO A 416 -9.25 32.02 23.97
N TYR A 417 -8.78 31.96 22.71
CA TYR A 417 -9.20 32.86 21.63
C TYR A 417 -10.69 32.72 21.25
N THR A 418 -11.35 31.63 21.63
CA THR A 418 -12.78 31.43 21.38
C THR A 418 -13.64 32.48 22.06
N HIS A 419 -13.26 32.94 23.25
CA HIS A 419 -13.98 33.99 23.97
C HIS A 419 -13.67 35.38 23.43
N GLU A 420 -12.50 35.56 22.82
CA GLU A 420 -12.05 36.83 22.23
C GLU A 420 -12.67 37.07 20.84
N SER A 421 -12.91 36.01 20.08
CA SER A 421 -13.55 36.08 18.75
C SER A 421 -15.06 35.88 18.84
N ALA A 422 -15.82 36.94 18.57
CA ALA A 422 -17.29 36.90 18.54
C ALA A 422 -17.83 35.84 17.55
N ASN A 423 -17.11 35.56 16.47
CA ASN A 423 -17.51 34.54 15.50
C ASN A 423 -17.34 33.12 16.06
N PHE A 424 -16.24 32.85 16.76
CA PHE A 424 -16.03 31.55 17.40
C PHE A 424 -16.97 31.33 18.59
N GLY A 425 -17.25 32.37 19.39
CA GLY A 425 -18.28 32.32 20.43
C GLY A 425 -19.67 31.96 19.87
N LYS A 426 -20.07 32.57 18.74
CA LYS A 426 -21.33 32.22 18.04
C LYS A 426 -21.36 30.77 17.56
N LEU A 427 -20.26 30.31 16.94
CA LEU A 427 -20.13 28.93 16.45
C LEU A 427 -20.21 27.92 17.60
N ASN A 428 -19.51 28.15 18.70
CA ASN A 428 -19.52 27.28 19.88
C ASN A 428 -20.95 27.12 20.45
N ASN A 429 -21.66 28.24 20.60
CA ASN A 429 -23.05 28.23 21.06
C ASN A 429 -24.01 27.54 20.08
N ALA A 430 -23.77 27.69 18.77
CA ALA A 430 -24.56 27.01 17.73
C ALA A 430 -24.35 25.48 17.79
N LEU A 431 -23.09 25.02 17.88
CA LEU A 431 -22.77 23.60 18.02
C LEU A 431 -23.38 23.00 19.28
N GLU A 432 -23.35 23.73 20.40
CA GLU A 432 -24.00 23.28 21.64
C GLU A 432 -25.53 23.11 21.49
N LYS A 433 -26.21 24.03 20.81
CA LYS A 433 -27.64 23.90 20.52
C LYS A 433 -27.92 22.70 19.61
N ILE A 434 -27.08 22.48 18.60
CA ILE A 434 -27.23 21.35 17.66
C ILE A 434 -27.07 20.03 18.41
N LEU A 435 -26.02 19.87 19.21
CA LEU A 435 -25.75 18.64 19.96
C LEU A 435 -26.83 18.30 21.00
N ASN A 436 -27.53 19.31 21.52
CA ASN A 436 -28.67 19.13 22.42
C ASN A 436 -30.01 18.89 21.70
N HIS A 437 -30.02 18.87 20.36
CA HIS A 437 -31.22 18.60 19.58
C HIS A 437 -31.66 17.13 19.71
N LYS A 438 -32.98 16.88 19.61
CA LYS A 438 -33.59 15.55 19.81
C LYS A 438 -32.96 14.44 18.97
N ILE A 439 -32.52 14.76 17.74
CA ILE A 439 -31.85 13.84 16.80
C ILE A 439 -30.60 13.18 17.44
N PHE A 440 -29.87 13.91 18.28
CA PHE A 440 -28.66 13.41 18.94
C PHE A 440 -28.90 12.89 20.37
N VAL A 441 -30.01 13.29 20.99
CA VAL A 441 -30.36 12.94 22.38
C VAL A 441 -31.20 11.66 22.49
N GLN A 442 -32.07 11.38 21.51
CA GLN A 442 -32.92 10.18 21.49
C GLN A 442 -32.17 8.89 21.12
N ASN A 443 -30.95 9.03 20.60
CA ASN A 443 -30.06 7.96 20.17
C ASN A 443 -28.95 7.66 21.20
N LYS A 444 -29.21 7.92 22.50
CA LYS A 444 -28.32 7.59 23.61
C LYS A 444 -28.56 6.19 24.15
#